data_AF-A0A9D9RY87-F1
#
_entry.id   AF-A0A9D9RY87-F1
#
_cell.length_a   1.000
_cell.length_b   1.000
_cell.length_c   1.000
_cell.angle_alpha   90.00
_cell.angle_beta   90.00
_cell.angle_gamma   90.00
#
_symmetry.space_group_name_H-M   'P 1'
#
loop_
_entity.id
_entity.type
_entity.pdbx_description
1 polymer ?
#
loop_
_entity_poly.entity_id
_entity_poly.type
_entity_poly.pdbx_seq_one_letter_code
_entity_poly.pdbx_strand_id
1 'polypeptide(L)' 'MVHGLEAEYFGKVTFTYLDADDPNTDAFQRTLGFYYQPELYILDGNGNVLEKMIGFVTEDQLRSAIDSHLQ' A
#
# COMPACT_ATOMS: atom_id res chain seq x y z
N MET A 1 4.55 -2.43 -11.87
CA MET A 1 3.37 -2.87 -11.09
C MET A 1 2.65 -1.60 -10.67
N VAL A 2 1.32 -1.58 -10.60
CA VAL A 2 0.46 -0.42 -10.24
C VAL A 2 0.16 0.67 -11.30
N HIS A 3 0.96 0.89 -12.36
CA HIS A 3 0.69 1.99 -13.31
C HIS A 3 -0.71 1.99 -13.97
N GLY A 4 -1.39 0.84 -14.05
CA GLY A 4 -2.80 0.78 -14.49
C GLY A 4 -3.80 1.14 -13.39
N LEU A 5 -3.52 0.72 -12.14
CA LEU A 5 -4.44 0.89 -11.01
C LEU A 5 -4.51 2.33 -10.51
N GLU A 6 -3.41 3.08 -10.59
CA GLU A 6 -3.38 4.51 -10.22
C GLU A 6 -4.40 5.33 -11.02
N ALA A 7 -4.54 5.03 -12.31
CA ALA A 7 -5.55 5.64 -13.17
C ALA A 7 -6.97 5.10 -12.89
N GLU A 8 -7.08 3.79 -12.67
CA GLU A 8 -8.37 3.11 -12.39
C GLU A 8 -9.05 3.64 -11.12
N TYR A 9 -8.26 3.89 -10.07
CA TYR A 9 -8.75 4.38 -8.78
C TYR A 9 -8.56 5.88 -8.56
N PHE A 10 -8.37 6.65 -9.63
CA PHE A 10 -8.20 8.09 -9.53
C PHE A 10 -9.36 8.73 -8.75
N GLY A 11 -9.02 9.53 -7.74
CA GLY A 11 -9.98 10.20 -6.85
C GLY A 11 -10.61 9.31 -5.77
N LYS A 12 -10.27 8.01 -5.72
CA LYS A 12 -10.73 7.06 -4.70
C LYS A 12 -9.61 6.55 -3.81
N VAL A 13 -8.45 6.28 -4.39
CA VAL A 13 -7.27 5.74 -3.69
C VAL A 13 -6.06 6.61 -3.97
N THR A 14 -5.26 6.84 -2.93
CA THR A 14 -3.94 7.49 -3.07
C THR A 14 -2.87 6.42 -2.96
N PHE A 15 -2.07 6.27 -4.03
CA PHE A 15 -0.90 5.39 -4.01
C PHE A 15 0.31 6.18 -3.52
N THR A 16 1.03 5.64 -2.55
CA THR A 16 2.25 6.24 -1.98
C THR A 16 3.33 5.17 -1.92
N TYR A 17 4.51 5.51 -2.41
CA TYR A 17 5.68 4.64 -2.39
C TYR A 17 6.66 5.15 -1.34
N LEU A 18 7.06 4.28 -0.42
CA LEU A 18 8.05 4.59 0.60
C LEU A 18 9.34 3.85 0.25
N ASP A 19 10.44 4.61 0.17
CA ASP A 19 11.77 4.04 0.05
C ASP A 19 12.26 3.62 1.44
N ALA A 20 12.56 2.33 1.60
CA ALA A 20 13.01 1.77 2.87
C ALA A 20 14.46 2.18 3.22
N ASP A 21 15.25 2.64 2.25
CA ASP A 21 16.61 3.15 2.47
C ASP A 21 16.63 4.67 2.72
N ASP A 22 15.50 5.38 2.59
CA ASP A 22 15.39 6.81 2.89
C ASP A 22 15.15 7.04 4.39
N PRO A 23 16.05 7.73 5.12
CA PRO A 23 15.89 8.01 6.54
C PRO A 23 14.64 8.85 6.87
N ASN A 24 14.04 9.53 5.90
CA ASN A 24 12.79 10.26 6.10
C ASN A 24 11.58 9.32 6.23
N THR A 25 11.70 8.04 5.86
CA THR A 25 10.62 7.07 6.01
C THR A 25 10.67 6.32 7.34
N ASP A 26 11.72 6.50 8.15
CA ASP A 26 11.95 5.84 9.44
C ASP A 26 10.71 5.78 10.34
N ALA A 27 9.98 6.89 10.44
CA ALA A 27 8.78 6.97 11.28
C ALA A 27 7.69 6.00 10.79
N PHE A 28 7.49 5.90 9.47
CA PHE A 28 6.56 4.95 8.87
C PHE A 28 7.06 3.51 9.03
N GLN A 29 8.34 3.26 8.78
CA GLN A 29 8.93 1.93 8.92
C GLN A 29 8.73 1.37 10.33
N ARG A 30 8.96 2.20 11.35
CA ARG A 30 8.77 1.83 12.77
C ARG A 30 7.30 1.63 13.12
N THR A 31 6.42 2.50 12.62
CA THR A 31 4.98 2.45 12.92
C THR A 31 4.30 1.26 12.25
N LEU A 32 4.67 0.95 11.00
CA LEU A 32 4.09 -0.13 10.21
C LEU A 32 4.82 -1.47 10.41
N GLY A 33 6.01 -1.45 11.00
CA GLY A 33 6.80 -2.63 11.32
C GLY A 33 7.40 -3.30 10.08
N PHE A 34 8.15 -2.53 9.29
CA PHE A 34 8.84 -3.04 8.10
C PHE A 34 9.86 -4.11 8.51
N TYR A 35 9.86 -5.25 7.84
CA TYR A 35 10.76 -6.36 8.15
C TYR A 35 11.31 -7.08 6.91
N TYR A 36 10.54 -7.07 5.82
CA TYR A 36 10.87 -7.70 4.55
C TYR A 36 10.58 -6.72 3.41
N GLN A 37 11.04 -6.98 2.18
CA GLN A 37 10.67 -6.15 1.04
C GLN A 37 10.38 -7.02 -0.20
N PRO A 38 9.41 -6.62 -1.04
CA PRO A 38 8.50 -5.49 -0.87
C PRO A 38 7.39 -5.79 0.18
N GLU A 39 6.84 -4.74 0.80
CA GLU A 39 5.61 -4.82 1.60
C GLU A 39 4.58 -3.81 1.07
N LEU A 40 3.31 -4.18 1.09
CA LEU A 40 2.21 -3.31 0.69
C LEU A 40 1.20 -3.20 1.83
N TYR A 41 0.73 -1.98 2.07
CA TYR A 41 -0.23 -1.66 3.10
C TYR A 41 -1.45 -0.98 2.48
N ILE A 42 -2.65 -1.42 2.85
CA ILE A 42 -3.90 -0.72 2.55
C ILE A 42 -4.33 -0.02 3.84
N LEU A 43 -4.53 1.29 3.74
CA LEU A 43 -4.97 2.13 4.85
C LEU A 43 -6.37 2.70 4.57
N ASP A 44 -7.15 2.93 5.63
CA ASP A 44 -8.38 3.73 5.53
C ASP A 44 -8.08 5.24 5.51
N GLY A 45 -9.12 6.06 5.34
CA GLY A 45 -9.00 7.53 5.33
C GLY A 45 -8.52 8.15 6.65
N ASN A 46 -8.46 7.37 7.73
CA ASN A 46 -7.94 7.80 9.04
C ASN A 46 -6.51 7.30 9.29
N GLY A 47 -5.92 6.53 8.38
CA GLY A 47 -4.59 5.95 8.50
C GLY A 47 -4.53 4.62 9.25
N ASN A 48 -5.67 3.97 9.51
CA ASN A 48 -5.68 2.62 10.08
C ASN A 48 -5.31 1.59 9.01
N VAL A 49 -4.45 0.63 9.36
CA VAL A 49 -4.10 -0.47 8.46
C VAL A 49 -5.28 -1.42 8.33
N LEU A 50 -5.88 -1.49 7.14
CA LEU A 50 -6.90 -2.45 6.77
C LEU A 50 -6.28 -3.79 6.38
N GLU A 51 -5.16 -3.76 5.67
CA GLU A 51 -4.50 -4.96 5.17
C GLU A 51 -2.98 -4.77 4.99
N LYS A 52 -2.21 -5.84 5.20
CA LYS A 52 -0.76 -5.90 4.99
C LYS A 52 -0.43 -7.13 4.13
N MET A 53 0.29 -6.92 3.03
CA MET A 53 0.77 -7.97 2.14
C MET A 53 2.30 -7.95 2.07
N ILE A 54 2.92 -9.12 2.23
CA ILE A 54 4.38 -9.28 2.23
C ILE A 54 4.83 -10.01 0.98
N GLY A 55 5.86 -9.48 0.33
CA GLY A 55 6.43 -10.02 -0.88
C GLY A 55 5.69 -9.55 -2.14
N PHE A 56 5.89 -10.28 -3.23
CA PHE A 56 5.35 -9.92 -4.52
C PHE A 56 3.83 -10.10 -4.57
N VAL A 57 3.11 -9.03 -4.90
CA VAL A 57 1.65 -9.00 -5.06
C VAL A 57 1.31 -8.70 -6.51
N THR A 58 0.50 -9.52 -7.18
CA THR A 58 0.09 -9.24 -8.56
C THR A 58 -0.89 -8.06 -8.63
N GLU A 59 -1.04 -7.49 -9.83
CA GLU A 59 -2.00 -6.40 -10.04
C GLU A 59 -3.44 -6.83 -9.69
N ASP A 60 -3.86 -8.02 -10.11
CA ASP A 60 -5.20 -8.53 -9.82
C ASP A 60 -5.45 -8.78 -8.33
N GLN A 61 -4.43 -9.22 -7.60
CA GLN A 61 -4.50 -9.36 -6.14
C GLN A 61 -4.67 -7.99 -5.47
N LEU A 62 -3.88 -7.00 -5.90
CA LEU A 62 -3.98 -5.65 -5.36
C LEU A 62 -5.32 -4.99 -5.71
N ARG A 63 -5.81 -5.15 -6.95
CA ARG A 63 -7.13 -4.68 -7.38
C ARG A 63 -8.24 -5.26 -6.50
N SER A 64 -8.24 -6.59 -6.34
CA SER A 64 -9.24 -7.29 -5.53
C SER A 64 -9.23 -6.85 -4.08
N ALA A 65 -8.04 -6.63 -3.50
CA ALA A 65 -7.91 -6.14 -2.13
C ALA A 65 -8.48 -4.72 -1.99
N ILE A 66 -8.13 -3.79 -2.90
CA ILE A 66 -8.67 -2.43 -2.92
C ILE A 66 -10.20 -2.44 -3.03
N ASP A 67 -10.74 -3.19 -3.99
CA ASP A 67 -12.19 -3.27 -4.23
C ASP A 67 -12.96 -3.79 -3.02
N SER A 68 -12.37 -4.70 -2.24
CA SER A 68 -12.99 -5.23 -1.02
C SER A 68 -13.21 -4.17 0.08
N HIS A 69 -12.44 -3.08 0.05
CA HIS A 69 -12.47 -2.00 1.05
C HIS A 69 -13.12 -0.70 0.56
N LEU A 70 -13.55 -0.63 -0.72
CA LEU A 70 -14.19 0.55 -1.32
C LEU A 70 -15.74 0.51 -1.30
N GLN A 71 -16.35 -0.41 -0.54
CA GLN A 71 -17.80 -0.59 -0.48
C GLN A 71 -18.55 0.56 0.20
#